data_AF-A0AAI9W2H4-F1
#
_entry.id   AF-A0AAI9W2H4-F1
#
_cell.length_a   1.000
_cell.length_b   1.000
_cell.length_c   1.000
_cell.angle_alpha   90.00
_cell.angle_beta   90.00
_cell.angle_gamma   90.00
#
_symmetry.space_group_name_H-M   'P 1'
#
loop_
_entity.id
_entity.type
_entity.pdbx_description
1 polymer ?
#
loop_
_entity_poly.entity_id
_entity_poly.type
_entity_poly.pdbx_seq_one_letter_code
_entity_poly.pdbx_strand_id
1 'polypeptide(L)'
;VTKDRLDQARKAIESGDSALAKGLADSVLRDVRATSEAMQEVQRALRQKKQIEARFPDASKQDWSDRLQQIDEMAESGDWVSAADSLQSLASDLQTLEHSISEASDLVRFVEDEWKSLRSKLDSAGIGPSDSSRMEAEKSVADAVTALSSGDIEACHTALASAGEYLESLGRLA
;
A
#
# COMPACT_ATOMS: atom_id res chain seq x y z
N VAL A 1 -15.81 5.10 27.74
CA VAL A 1 -16.64 6.05 26.97
C VAL A 1 -18.12 5.67 26.96
N THR A 2 -18.54 4.59 26.28
CA THR A 2 -19.97 4.22 26.16
C THR A 2 -20.61 3.88 27.50
N LYS A 3 -19.87 3.18 28.37
CA LYS A 3 -20.29 2.86 29.75
C LYS A 3 -20.46 4.14 30.59
N ASP A 4 -19.51 5.07 30.51
CA ASP A 4 -19.57 6.34 31.23
C ASP A 4 -20.75 7.21 30.76
N ARG A 5 -21.03 7.20 29.44
CA ARG A 5 -22.21 7.89 28.87
C ARG A 5 -23.53 7.27 29.34
N LEU A 6 -23.60 5.95 29.48
CA LEU A 6 -24.75 5.27 30.06
C LEU A 6 -24.95 5.65 31.54
N ASP A 7 -23.87 5.73 32.31
CA ASP A 7 -23.93 6.13 33.72
C ASP A 7 -24.34 7.60 33.86
N GLN A 8 -23.86 8.47 32.98
CA GLN A 8 -24.31 9.88 32.91
C GLN A 8 -25.79 9.98 32.53
N ALA A 9 -26.25 9.17 31.56
CA ALA A 9 -27.66 9.14 31.17
C ALA A 9 -28.55 8.72 32.34
N ARG A 10 -28.15 7.71 33.12
CA ARG A 10 -28.86 7.28 34.33
C ARG A 10 -28.95 8.38 35.38
N LYS A 11 -27.84 9.07 35.65
CA LYS A 11 -27.82 10.21 36.60
C LYS A 11 -28.73 11.36 36.13
N ALA A 12 -28.76 11.64 34.82
CA ALA A 12 -29.64 12.67 34.27
C ALA A 12 -31.13 12.30 34.41
N ILE A 13 -31.48 11.00 34.27
CA ILE A 13 -32.84 10.51 34.56
C ILE A 13 -33.17 10.73 36.05
N GLU A 14 -32.27 10.34 36.95
CA GLU A 14 -32.45 10.48 38.41
C GLU A 14 -32.59 11.94 38.84
N SER A 15 -31.89 12.86 38.17
CA SER A 15 -31.99 14.31 38.43
C SER A 15 -33.17 14.99 37.72
N GLY A 16 -33.99 14.25 36.96
CA GLY A 16 -35.13 14.79 36.22
C GLY A 16 -34.78 15.53 34.92
N ASP A 17 -33.52 15.54 34.49
CA ASP A 17 -33.08 16.15 33.24
C ASP A 17 -33.32 15.19 32.06
N SER A 18 -34.58 15.12 31.65
CA SER A 18 -35.04 14.22 30.59
C SER A 18 -34.42 14.54 29.22
N ALA A 19 -34.08 15.80 28.96
CA ALA A 19 -33.47 16.23 27.70
C ALA A 19 -32.02 15.74 27.58
N LEU A 20 -31.22 15.92 28.64
CA LEU A 20 -29.86 15.43 28.71
C LEU A 20 -29.81 13.90 28.67
N ALA A 21 -30.68 13.23 29.45
CA ALA A 21 -30.78 11.78 29.46
C ALA A 21 -31.03 11.21 28.05
N LYS A 22 -31.99 11.79 27.32
CA LYS A 22 -32.29 11.40 25.94
C LYS A 22 -31.11 11.62 25.00
N GLY A 23 -30.47 12.79 25.05
CA GLY A 23 -29.31 13.09 24.20
C GLY A 23 -28.13 12.13 24.42
N LEU A 24 -27.87 11.76 25.68
CA LEU A 24 -26.83 10.79 26.03
C LEU A 24 -27.20 9.37 25.55
N ALA A 25 -28.45 8.94 25.74
CA ALA A 25 -28.94 7.65 25.27
C ALA A 25 -28.89 7.55 23.73
N ASP A 26 -29.28 8.61 23.02
CA ASP A 26 -29.19 8.67 21.56
C ASP A 26 -27.73 8.59 21.09
N SER A 27 -26.79 9.23 21.81
CA SER A 27 -25.36 9.09 21.53
C SER A 27 -24.85 7.66 21.71
N VAL A 28 -25.24 7.00 22.80
CA VAL A 28 -24.86 5.58 23.04
C VAL A 28 -25.41 4.68 21.93
N LEU A 29 -26.65 4.91 21.50
CA LEU A 29 -27.25 4.13 20.41
C LEU A 29 -26.48 4.31 19.10
N ARG A 30 -26.00 5.52 18.81
CA ARG A 30 -25.12 5.78 17.65
C ARG A 30 -23.79 5.04 17.77
N ASP A 31 -23.14 5.08 18.93
CA ASP A 31 -21.88 4.37 19.17
C ASP A 31 -22.05 2.84 18.96
N VAL A 32 -23.14 2.25 19.47
CA VAL A 32 -23.44 0.82 19.30
C VAL A 32 -23.67 0.45 17.84
N ARG A 33 -24.37 1.30 17.08
CA ARG A 33 -24.60 1.10 15.65
C ARG A 33 -23.28 1.16 14.88
N ALA A 34 -22.48 2.20 15.09
CA ALA A 34 -21.17 2.34 14.46
C ALA A 34 -20.26 1.14 14.76
N THR A 35 -20.22 0.69 16.02
CA THR A 35 -19.45 -0.51 16.40
C THR A 35 -19.95 -1.77 15.69
N SER A 36 -21.28 -1.93 15.54
CA SER A 36 -21.87 -3.09 14.86
C SER A 36 -21.59 -3.09 13.36
N GLU A 37 -21.66 -1.93 12.72
CA GLU A 37 -21.31 -1.75 11.30
C GLU A 37 -19.82 -2.05 11.06
N ALA A 38 -18.94 -1.47 11.89
CA ALA A 38 -17.50 -1.71 11.85
C ALA A 38 -17.16 -3.19 12.05
N MET A 39 -17.83 -3.87 13.00
CA MET A 39 -17.68 -5.31 13.20
C MET A 39 -18.04 -6.11 11.95
N GLN A 40 -19.17 -5.82 11.31
CA GLN A 40 -19.60 -6.53 10.11
C GLN A 40 -18.62 -6.34 8.95
N GLU A 41 -18.12 -5.12 8.78
CA GLU A 41 -17.12 -4.77 7.76
C GLU A 41 -15.81 -5.54 7.97
N VAL A 42 -15.23 -5.43 9.17
CA VAL A 42 -13.97 -6.08 9.53
C VAL A 42 -14.08 -7.59 9.42
N GLN A 43 -15.13 -8.19 9.99
CA GLN A 43 -15.34 -9.64 9.90
C GLN A 43 -15.51 -10.13 8.46
N ARG A 44 -16.15 -9.34 7.60
CA ARG A 44 -16.29 -9.68 6.18
C ARG A 44 -14.93 -9.66 5.48
N ALA A 45 -14.10 -8.65 5.75
CA ALA A 45 -12.77 -8.54 5.18
C ALA A 45 -11.82 -9.64 5.68
N LEU A 46 -11.82 -9.94 6.99
CA LEU A 46 -11.01 -11.01 7.57
C LEU A 46 -11.39 -12.40 7.06
N ARG A 47 -12.65 -12.63 6.67
CA ARG A 47 -13.02 -13.88 5.93
C ARG A 47 -12.33 -13.99 4.56
N GLN A 48 -11.90 -12.87 3.99
CA GLN A 48 -11.18 -12.78 2.73
C GLN A 48 -9.68 -12.50 2.94
N LYS A 49 -9.14 -12.72 4.15
CA LYS A 49 -7.74 -12.43 4.53
C LYS A 49 -6.74 -12.91 3.48
N LYS A 50 -6.87 -14.15 3.00
CA LYS A 50 -5.99 -14.72 1.96
C LYS A 50 -5.98 -13.94 0.64
N GLN A 51 -7.11 -13.34 0.26
CA GLN A 51 -7.19 -12.52 -0.96
C GLN A 51 -6.51 -11.16 -0.76
N ILE A 52 -6.56 -10.61 0.45
CA ILE A 52 -5.83 -9.39 0.82
C ILE A 52 -4.31 -9.69 0.82
N GLU A 53 -3.89 -10.77 1.47
CA GLU A 53 -2.48 -11.20 1.53
C GLU A 53 -1.88 -11.49 0.15
N ALA A 54 -2.68 -11.99 -0.80
CA ALA A 54 -2.23 -12.26 -2.16
C ALA A 54 -1.86 -10.99 -2.95
N ARG A 55 -2.27 -9.80 -2.48
CA ARG A 55 -1.96 -8.52 -3.11
C ARG A 55 -0.70 -7.85 -2.53
N PHE A 56 -0.11 -8.42 -1.48
CA PHE A 56 1.06 -7.81 -0.83
C PHE A 56 2.30 -7.91 -1.73
N PRO A 57 3.06 -6.82 -1.87
CA PRO A 57 4.34 -6.85 -2.57
C PRO A 57 5.32 -7.74 -1.80
N ASP A 58 6.17 -8.49 -2.50
CA ASP A 58 7.16 -9.36 -1.85
C ASP A 58 8.20 -8.55 -1.05
N ALA A 59 8.57 -7.36 -1.52
CA ALA A 59 9.58 -6.51 -0.90
C ALA A 59 9.21 -6.01 0.51
N SER A 60 7.91 -5.74 0.75
CA SER A 60 7.40 -5.25 2.06
C SER A 60 6.33 -6.16 2.65
N LYS A 61 6.28 -7.43 2.22
CA LYS A 61 5.23 -8.39 2.60
C LYS A 61 5.02 -8.52 4.10
N GLN A 62 6.11 -8.46 4.86
CA GLN A 62 6.04 -8.57 6.32
C GLN A 62 5.31 -7.36 6.93
N ASP A 63 5.62 -6.14 6.50
CA ASP A 63 4.98 -4.92 7.00
C ASP A 63 3.46 -4.95 6.77
N TRP A 64 3.04 -5.39 5.58
CA TRP A 64 1.61 -5.56 5.28
C TRP A 64 0.95 -6.66 6.10
N SER A 65 1.67 -7.75 6.33
CA SER A 65 1.20 -8.87 7.16
C SER A 65 1.05 -8.44 8.62
N ASP A 66 1.98 -7.66 9.15
CA ASP A 66 1.95 -7.13 10.51
C ASP A 66 0.76 -6.17 10.69
N ARG A 67 0.52 -5.28 9.72
CA ARG A 67 -0.66 -4.40 9.72
C ARG A 67 -1.97 -5.20 9.72
N LEU A 68 -2.05 -6.26 8.90
CA LEU A 68 -3.23 -7.12 8.84
C LEU A 68 -3.42 -7.94 10.12
N GLN A 69 -2.33 -8.38 10.74
CA GLN A 69 -2.35 -9.02 12.05
C GLN A 69 -2.85 -8.05 13.13
N GLN A 70 -2.39 -6.80 13.13
CA GLN A 70 -2.85 -5.79 14.08
C GLN A 70 -4.38 -5.57 13.97
N ILE A 71 -4.94 -5.59 12.76
CA ILE A 71 -6.39 -5.54 12.53
C ILE A 71 -7.10 -6.74 13.16
N ASP A 72 -6.52 -7.94 13.05
CA ASP A 72 -7.01 -9.17 13.69
C ASP A 72 -7.02 -9.02 15.22
N GLU A 73 -5.93 -8.52 15.82
CA GLU A 73 -5.81 -8.31 17.28
C GLU A 73 -6.81 -7.24 17.79
N MET A 74 -7.03 -6.16 17.03
CA MET A 74 -8.07 -5.18 17.34
C MET A 74 -9.47 -5.80 17.27
N ALA A 75 -9.74 -6.63 16.27
CA ALA A 75 -11.00 -7.37 16.16
C ALA A 75 -11.21 -8.35 17.32
N GLU A 76 -10.18 -9.11 17.70
CA GLU A 76 -10.22 -10.07 18.82
C GLU A 76 -10.45 -9.39 20.17
N SER A 77 -9.87 -8.20 20.37
CA SER A 77 -10.09 -7.39 21.58
C SER A 77 -11.43 -6.65 21.59
N GLY A 78 -12.17 -6.67 20.47
CA GLY A 78 -13.46 -6.01 20.31
C GLY A 78 -13.38 -4.52 19.99
N ASP A 79 -12.21 -4.01 19.62
CA ASP A 79 -11.99 -2.64 19.16
C ASP A 79 -12.34 -2.49 17.68
N TRP A 80 -13.61 -2.72 17.35
CA TRP A 80 -14.09 -2.82 15.97
C TRP A 80 -13.95 -1.54 15.17
N VAL A 81 -14.09 -0.38 15.81
CA VAL A 81 -13.99 0.92 15.14
C VAL A 81 -12.54 1.16 14.69
N SER A 82 -11.56 0.97 15.57
CA SER A 82 -10.15 1.12 15.20
C SER A 82 -9.67 0.04 14.24
N ALA A 83 -10.21 -1.19 14.33
CA ALA A 83 -9.97 -2.23 13.34
C ALA A 83 -10.48 -1.83 11.95
N ALA A 84 -11.67 -1.24 11.85
CA ALA A 84 -12.26 -0.78 10.59
C ALA A 84 -11.47 0.38 9.97
N ASP A 85 -11.08 1.38 10.78
CA ASP A 85 -10.26 2.49 10.31
C ASP A 85 -8.90 2.00 9.77
N SER A 86 -8.27 1.05 10.48
CA SER A 86 -6.99 0.46 10.09
C SER A 86 -7.11 -0.39 8.82
N LEU A 87 -8.21 -1.13 8.67
CA LEU A 87 -8.53 -1.88 7.46
C LEU A 87 -8.74 -0.95 6.26
N GLN A 88 -9.46 0.16 6.44
CA GLN A 88 -9.67 1.15 5.40
C GLN A 88 -8.36 1.79 4.96
N SER A 89 -7.49 2.15 5.91
CA SER A 89 -6.14 2.64 5.62
C SER A 89 -5.31 1.60 4.86
N LEU A 90 -5.29 0.34 5.29
CA LEU A 90 -4.58 -0.74 4.59
C LEU A 90 -5.08 -0.90 3.15
N ALA A 91 -6.41 -0.88 2.93
CA ALA A 91 -6.99 -0.99 1.61
C ALA A 91 -6.63 0.19 0.70
N SER A 92 -6.66 1.42 1.24
CA SER A 92 -6.30 2.65 0.52
C SER A 92 -4.82 2.67 0.12
N ASP A 93 -3.93 2.31 1.04
CA ASP A 93 -2.50 2.27 0.76
C ASP A 93 -2.16 1.20 -0.28
N LEU A 94 -2.82 0.04 -0.19
CA LEU A 94 -2.62 -1.04 -1.16
C LEU A 94 -3.07 -0.64 -2.56
N GLN A 95 -4.20 0.05 -2.68
CA GLN A 95 -4.66 0.61 -3.96
C GLN A 95 -3.68 1.67 -4.50
N THR A 96 -3.11 2.50 -3.62
CA THR A 96 -2.10 3.49 -4.00
C THR A 96 -0.84 2.81 -4.53
N LEU A 97 -0.36 1.78 -3.85
CA LEU A 97 0.79 1.00 -4.28
C LEU A 97 0.54 0.31 -5.63
N GLU A 98 -0.63 -0.31 -5.83
CA GLU A 98 -0.99 -0.95 -7.10
C GLU A 98 -0.99 0.05 -8.27
N HIS A 99 -1.45 1.28 -8.01
CA HIS A 99 -1.38 2.34 -9.00
C HIS A 99 0.07 2.70 -9.34
N SER A 100 0.94 2.88 -8.33
CA SER A 100 2.36 3.14 -8.54
C SER A 100 3.07 2.00 -9.26
N ILE A 101 2.73 0.73 -8.98
CA ILE A 101 3.25 -0.43 -9.73
C ILE A 101 2.84 -0.35 -11.20
N SER A 102 1.60 0.03 -11.50
CA SER A 102 1.14 0.19 -12.87
C SER A 102 1.92 1.28 -13.61
N GLU A 103 2.13 2.44 -12.99
CA GLU A 103 2.89 3.54 -13.59
C GLU A 103 4.37 3.17 -13.80
N ALA A 104 5.00 2.55 -12.79
CA ALA A 104 6.37 2.07 -12.87
C ALA A 104 6.52 0.98 -13.95
N SER A 105 5.53 0.11 -14.13
CA SER A 105 5.53 -0.91 -15.18
C SER A 105 5.54 -0.30 -16.59
N ASP A 106 4.79 0.77 -16.83
CA ASP A 106 4.81 1.46 -18.13
C ASP A 106 6.18 2.10 -18.38
N LEU A 107 6.79 2.67 -17.34
CA LEU A 107 8.12 3.29 -17.43
C LEU A 107 9.24 2.26 -17.65
N VAL A 108 9.21 1.12 -16.93
CA VAL A 108 10.15 0.01 -17.15
C VAL A 108 10.07 -0.50 -18.58
N ARG A 109 8.85 -0.74 -19.10
CA ARG A 109 8.68 -1.18 -20.49
C ARG A 109 9.29 -0.19 -21.48
N PHE A 110 9.05 1.11 -21.27
CA PHE A 110 9.64 2.15 -22.12
C PHE A 110 11.17 2.10 -22.11
N VAL A 111 11.78 1.99 -20.92
CA VAL A 111 13.25 1.92 -20.76
C VAL A 111 13.82 0.64 -21.37
N GLU A 112 13.15 -0.50 -21.25
CA GLU A 112 13.55 -1.76 -21.90
C GLU A 112 13.55 -1.64 -23.43
N ASP A 113 12.53 -1.01 -24.01
CA ASP A 113 12.42 -0.79 -25.44
C ASP A 113 13.50 0.17 -25.96
N GLU A 114 13.75 1.27 -25.25
CA GLU A 114 14.83 2.22 -25.56
C GLU A 114 16.19 1.54 -25.47
N TRP A 115 16.41 0.74 -24.44
CA TRP A 115 17.66 -0.01 -24.27
C TRP A 115 17.89 -0.99 -25.41
N LYS A 116 16.87 -1.74 -25.80
CA LYS A 116 16.94 -2.69 -26.92
C LYS A 116 17.31 -1.98 -28.24
N SER A 117 16.73 -0.81 -28.50
CA SER A 117 17.04 0.02 -29.66
C SER A 117 18.49 0.52 -29.63
N LEU A 118 18.93 1.07 -28.48
CA LEU A 118 20.27 1.60 -28.31
C LEU A 118 21.34 0.50 -28.42
N ARG A 119 21.09 -0.68 -27.86
CA ARG A 119 21.99 -1.84 -27.91
C ARG A 119 22.38 -2.19 -29.35
N SER A 120 21.43 -2.19 -30.27
CA SER A 120 21.67 -2.44 -31.70
C SER A 120 22.53 -1.36 -32.36
N LYS A 121 22.41 -0.10 -31.94
CA LYS A 121 23.23 1.01 -32.45
C LYS A 121 24.66 0.93 -31.92
N LEU A 122 24.82 0.62 -30.63
CA LEU A 122 26.13 0.40 -30.00
C LEU A 122 26.90 -0.74 -30.68
N ASP A 123 26.23 -1.84 -31.01
CA ASP A 123 26.83 -2.95 -31.78
C ASP A 123 27.35 -2.47 -33.14
N SER A 124 26.60 -1.59 -33.82
CA SER A 124 26.98 -1.01 -35.12
C SER A 124 28.14 -0.01 -35.01
N ALA A 125 28.26 0.68 -33.87
CA ALA A 125 29.35 1.59 -33.54
C ALA A 125 30.61 0.88 -33.02
N GLY A 126 30.58 -0.45 -32.86
CA GLY A 126 31.70 -1.24 -32.35
C GLY A 126 31.85 -1.24 -30.83
N ILE A 127 30.86 -0.74 -30.10
CA ILE A 127 30.83 -0.74 -28.62
C ILE A 127 30.25 -2.09 -28.16
N GLY A 128 31.14 -3.04 -27.88
CA GLY A 128 30.77 -4.42 -27.53
C GLY A 128 30.20 -4.60 -26.11
N PRO A 129 29.70 -5.81 -25.79
CA PRO A 129 29.09 -6.14 -24.49
C PRO A 129 30.05 -6.09 -23.28
N SER A 130 31.36 -6.03 -23.51
CA SER A 130 32.36 -5.86 -22.45
C SER A 130 32.65 -4.41 -22.09
N ASP A 131 32.00 -3.46 -22.76
CA ASP A 131 32.08 -2.04 -22.40
C ASP A 131 31.43 -1.80 -21.03
N SER A 132 32.15 -1.10 -20.13
CA SER A 132 31.71 -0.89 -18.75
C SER A 132 30.39 -0.13 -18.68
N SER A 133 30.24 0.93 -19.47
CA SER A 133 29.03 1.75 -19.49
C SER A 133 27.85 0.97 -20.05
N ARG A 134 28.07 0.12 -21.05
CA ARG A 134 27.05 -0.81 -21.58
C ARG A 134 26.61 -1.84 -20.54
N MET A 135 27.54 -2.40 -19.78
CA MET A 135 27.23 -3.36 -18.70
C MET A 135 26.46 -2.70 -17.56
N GLU A 136 26.82 -1.47 -17.19
CA GLU A 136 26.13 -0.68 -16.18
C GLU A 136 24.68 -0.36 -16.62
N ALA A 137 24.48 0.03 -17.88
CA ALA A 137 23.14 0.22 -18.45
C ALA A 137 22.30 -1.07 -18.38
N GLU A 138 22.85 -2.21 -18.85
CA GLU A 138 22.14 -3.51 -18.80
C GLU A 138 21.74 -3.87 -17.37
N LYS A 139 22.67 -3.67 -16.43
CA LYS A 139 22.44 -3.97 -15.03
C LYS A 139 21.33 -3.09 -14.46
N SER A 140 21.37 -1.77 -14.66
CA SER A 140 20.35 -0.86 -14.12
C SER A 140 18.96 -1.14 -14.70
N VAL A 141 18.86 -1.51 -15.98
CA VAL A 141 17.59 -1.94 -16.58
C VAL A 141 17.09 -3.24 -15.93
N ALA A 142 17.96 -4.24 -15.74
CA ALA A 142 17.60 -5.49 -15.08
C ALA A 142 17.23 -5.32 -13.59
N ASP A 143 17.94 -4.43 -12.89
CA ASP A 143 17.66 -4.08 -11.50
C ASP A 143 16.27 -3.43 -11.38
N ALA A 144 15.89 -2.54 -12.31
CA ALA A 144 14.56 -1.93 -12.36
C ALA A 144 13.45 -2.98 -12.56
N VAL A 145 13.63 -3.92 -13.51
CA VAL A 145 12.68 -5.03 -13.74
C VAL A 145 12.54 -5.90 -12.49
N THR A 146 13.67 -6.21 -11.83
CA THR A 146 13.68 -7.04 -10.62
C THR A 146 12.94 -6.34 -9.48
N ALA A 147 13.24 -5.06 -9.23
CA ALA A 147 12.60 -4.26 -8.18
C ALA A 147 11.09 -4.12 -8.42
N LEU A 148 10.67 -3.85 -9.66
CA LEU A 148 9.25 -3.82 -10.03
C LEU A 148 8.56 -5.16 -9.74
N SER A 149 9.20 -6.29 -10.07
CA SER A 149 8.63 -7.62 -9.87
C SER A 149 8.40 -7.96 -8.39
N SER A 150 9.25 -7.44 -7.49
CA SER A 150 9.06 -7.56 -6.04
C SER A 150 8.12 -6.50 -5.44
N GLY A 151 7.68 -5.52 -6.22
CA GLY A 151 6.89 -4.38 -5.76
C GLY A 151 7.69 -3.34 -4.96
N ASP A 152 9.02 -3.29 -5.13
CA ASP A 152 9.88 -2.27 -4.53
C ASP A 152 9.96 -1.05 -5.46
N ILE A 153 9.01 -0.13 -5.28
CA ILE A 153 8.85 1.05 -6.14
C ILE A 153 10.01 2.03 -6.01
N GLU A 154 10.54 2.22 -4.80
CA GLU A 154 11.67 3.13 -4.56
C GLU A 154 12.96 2.61 -5.22
N ALA A 155 13.25 1.31 -5.07
CA ALA A 155 14.37 0.69 -5.76
C ALA A 155 14.17 0.71 -7.29
N CYS A 156 12.94 0.49 -7.77
CA CYS A 156 12.61 0.57 -9.19
C CYS A 156 12.88 1.97 -9.76
N HIS A 157 12.42 3.03 -9.09
CA HIS A 157 12.66 4.40 -9.53
C HIS A 157 14.15 4.78 -9.51
N THR A 158 14.88 4.33 -8.49
CA THR A 158 16.33 4.57 -8.40
C THR A 158 17.06 3.89 -9.57
N ALA A 159 16.73 2.64 -9.86
CA ALA A 159 17.33 1.90 -10.97
C ALA A 159 16.96 2.50 -12.34
N LEU A 160 15.72 2.98 -12.50
CA LEU A 160 15.28 3.68 -13.72
C LEU A 160 16.00 5.01 -13.94
N ALA A 161 16.24 5.77 -12.87
CA ALA A 161 17.02 7.00 -12.95
C ALA A 161 18.45 6.72 -13.43
N SER A 162 19.14 5.74 -12.83
CA SER A 162 20.48 5.31 -13.28
C SER A 162 20.46 4.79 -14.72
N ALA A 163 19.48 3.96 -15.08
CA ALA A 163 19.34 3.48 -16.45
C ALA A 163 19.20 4.65 -17.43
N GLY A 164 18.37 5.65 -17.13
CA GLY A 164 18.21 6.85 -17.95
C GLY A 164 19.53 7.60 -18.19
N GLU A 165 20.31 7.82 -17.13
CA GLU A 165 21.63 8.46 -17.23
C GLU A 165 22.60 7.67 -18.13
N TYR A 166 22.66 6.35 -17.96
CA TYR A 166 23.51 5.49 -18.77
C TYR A 166 23.06 5.46 -20.23
N LEU A 167 21.76 5.31 -20.49
CA LEU A 167 21.21 5.31 -21.85
C LEU A 167 21.46 6.64 -22.57
N GLU A 168 21.31 7.77 -21.88
CA GLU A 168 21.62 9.08 -22.46
C GLU A 168 23.13 9.19 -22.80
N SER A 169 24.01 8.77 -21.88
CA SER A 169 25.45 8.83 -22.09
C SER A 169 25.91 7.97 -23.27
N LEU A 170 25.42 6.74 -23.37
CA LEU A 170 25.70 5.80 -24.45
C LEU A 170 25.07 6.27 -25.77
N GLY A 171 23.88 6.87 -25.71
CA GLY A 171 23.19 7.44 -26.86
C GLY A 171 23.96 8.57 -27.54
N ARG A 172 24.86 9.25 -26.83
CA ARG A 172 25.77 10.26 -27.41
C ARG A 172 26.97 9.65 -28.13
N LEU A 173 27.26 8.37 -27.92
CA LEU A 173 28.41 7.65 -28.49
C LEU A 173 28.03 6.79 -29.71
N ALA A 174 26.74 6.44 -29.84
CA ALA A 174 26.18 5.60 -30.90
C ALA A 174 25.80 6.41 -32.14
#